data_AF-A0A172TXQ4-F1
#
_entry.id   AF-A0A172TXQ4-F1
#
_cell.length_a   1.000
_cell.length_b   1.000
_cell.length_c   1.000
_cell.angle_alpha   90.00
_cell.angle_beta   90.00
_cell.angle_gamma   90.00
#
_symmetry.space_group_name_H-M   'P 1'
#
loop_
_entity.id
_entity.type
_entity.pdbx_description
1 polymer ?
#
loop_
_entity_poly.entity_id
_entity_poly.type
_entity_poly.pdbx_seq_one_letter_code
_entity_poly.pdbx_strand_id
1 'polypeptide(L)'
;MFFFDSYFYYITLGLQALCVFHCIRKGNQQKWIYIIVFLPLVGCIAYFFTEMFTGRTLQNAGLGAVLNPTGSIRKLEENLRFTDTFHNRIALADAYLAAGQTGKAIALYESSLTGAFEENEHVLYQLIVAYSKEGRYEEVLPIAKKIYRLPQFTRSKGHLLFAMALEQCGQVAEAEKEFQLMNTRFSNFEARYQYGLFLKRSNRIEEATSVFAEMIGEWSHLSPIERKYNRSWVALVKAEQKKLASVPV
;
A
#
# COMPACT_ATOMS: atom_id res chain seq x y z
N MET A 1 -38.97 -5.97 -2.22
CA MET A 1 -39.35 -4.55 -2.38
C MET A 1 -38.60 -3.97 -3.58
N PHE A 2 -38.97 -4.38 -4.80
CA PHE A 2 -38.34 -3.93 -6.07
C PHE A 2 -39.33 -3.90 -7.27
N PHE A 3 -40.61 -4.21 -7.05
CA PHE A 3 -41.60 -4.27 -8.13
C PHE A 3 -42.49 -3.02 -8.24
N PHE A 4 -42.50 -2.15 -7.21
CA PHE A 4 -43.24 -0.89 -7.27
C PHE A 4 -42.55 0.12 -8.20
N ASP A 5 -41.22 0.15 -8.24
CA ASP A 5 -40.45 1.15 -9.01
C ASP A 5 -40.62 1.02 -10.52
N SER A 6 -40.75 -0.21 -11.05
CA SER A 6 -40.95 -0.42 -12.49
C SER A 6 -42.29 0.14 -12.97
N TYR A 7 -43.36 0.00 -12.18
CA TYR A 7 -44.67 0.53 -12.54
C TYR A 7 -44.70 2.05 -12.54
N PHE A 8 -44.09 2.69 -11.54
CA PHE A 8 -43.94 4.15 -11.50
C PHE A 8 -43.14 4.68 -12.69
N TYR A 9 -42.09 3.97 -13.11
CA TYR A 9 -41.31 4.33 -14.29
C TYR A 9 -42.16 4.35 -15.58
N TYR A 10 -42.93 3.28 -15.84
CA TYR A 10 -43.78 3.24 -17.04
C TYR A 10 -44.93 4.26 -16.99
N ILE A 11 -45.50 4.52 -15.80
CA ILE A 11 -46.54 5.53 -15.61
C ILE A 11 -46.00 6.94 -15.89
N THR A 12 -44.82 7.28 -15.39
CA THR A 12 -44.21 8.60 -15.62
C THR A 12 -43.86 8.81 -17.10
N LEU A 13 -43.35 7.79 -17.78
CA LEU A 13 -43.01 7.83 -19.20
C LEU A 13 -44.28 7.97 -20.09
N GLY A 14 -45.35 7.26 -19.73
CA GLY A 14 -46.65 7.40 -20.38
C GLY A 14 -47.29 8.78 -20.20
N LEU A 15 -47.20 9.34 -18.99
CA LEU A 15 -47.72 10.69 -18.71
C LEU A 15 -46.93 11.78 -19.47
N GLN A 16 -45.60 11.63 -19.57
CA GLN A 16 -44.74 12.52 -20.34
C GLN A 16 -45.08 12.48 -21.83
N ALA A 17 -45.27 11.28 -22.41
CA ALA A 17 -45.67 11.13 -23.81
C ALA A 17 -47.02 11.80 -24.10
N LEU A 18 -47.99 11.66 -23.19
CA LEU A 18 -49.32 12.27 -23.31
C LEU A 18 -49.24 13.80 -23.22
N CYS A 19 -48.43 14.34 -22.31
CA CYS A 19 -48.18 15.77 -22.19
C CYS A 19 -47.49 16.35 -23.43
N VAL A 20 -46.49 15.66 -23.99
CA VAL A 20 -45.82 16.06 -25.23
C VAL A 20 -46.80 16.03 -26.41
N PHE A 21 -47.59 14.97 -26.54
CA PHE A 21 -48.60 14.85 -27.61
C PHE A 21 -49.66 15.97 -27.54
N HIS A 22 -50.17 16.25 -26.34
CA HIS A 22 -51.12 17.35 -26.13
C HIS A 22 -50.49 18.72 -26.41
N CYS A 23 -49.21 18.91 -26.07
CA CYS A 23 -48.48 20.15 -26.33
C CYS A 23 -48.24 20.38 -27.84
N ILE A 24 -47.92 19.32 -28.60
CA ILE A 24 -47.78 19.38 -30.06
C ILE A 24 -49.13 19.71 -30.73
N ARG A 25 -50.23 19.09 -30.27
CA ARG A 25 -51.57 19.30 -30.82
C ARG A 25 -52.11 20.72 -30.57
N LYS A 26 -51.67 21.38 -29.49
CA LYS A 26 -52.10 22.75 -29.11
C LYS A 26 -51.27 23.84 -29.79
N GLY A 27 -50.26 23.49 -30.60
CA GLY A 27 -49.65 24.35 -31.61
C GLY A 27 -48.82 25.53 -31.11
N ASN A 28 -48.54 25.67 -29.80
CA ASN A 28 -47.82 26.84 -29.31
C ASN A 28 -46.75 26.47 -28.27
N GLN A 29 -45.51 26.89 -28.57
CA GLN A 29 -44.27 26.83 -27.77
C GLN A 29 -43.48 25.52 -27.77
N GLN A 30 -42.72 25.27 -28.85
CA GLN A 30 -41.65 24.25 -28.95
C GLN A 30 -40.67 24.27 -27.76
N LYS A 31 -40.51 25.42 -27.08
CA LYS A 31 -39.65 25.60 -25.91
C LYS A 31 -40.07 24.76 -24.69
N TRP A 32 -41.37 24.52 -24.49
CA TRP A 32 -41.85 23.73 -23.34
C TRP A 32 -41.57 22.23 -23.49
N ILE A 33 -41.48 21.72 -24.73
CA ILE A 33 -41.12 20.32 -25.00
C ILE A 33 -39.70 20.03 -24.50
N TYR A 34 -38.75 20.94 -24.76
CA TYR A 34 -37.38 20.81 -24.25
C TYR A 34 -37.33 20.79 -22.72
N ILE A 35 -38.10 21.65 -22.05
CA ILE A 35 -38.18 21.69 -20.58
C ILE A 35 -38.74 20.37 -20.03
N ILE A 36 -39.83 19.84 -20.59
CA ILE A 36 -40.48 18.60 -20.14
C ILE A 36 -39.56 17.38 -20.31
N VAL A 37 -38.78 17.33 -21.39
CA VAL A 37 -37.88 16.21 -21.70
C VAL A 37 -36.56 16.30 -20.92
N PHE A 38 -36.02 17.51 -20.70
CA PHE A 38 -34.72 17.66 -20.02
C PHE A 38 -34.81 17.76 -18.50
N LEU A 39 -35.92 18.20 -17.91
CA LEU A 39 -36.09 18.23 -16.45
C LEU A 39 -35.84 16.86 -15.77
N PRO A 40 -36.32 15.71 -16.29
CA PRO A 40 -35.97 14.40 -15.74
C PRO A 40 -34.49 14.04 -15.97
N LEU A 41 -33.90 14.47 -17.09
CA LEU A 41 -32.48 14.21 -17.39
C LEU A 41 -31.55 14.95 -16.43
N VAL A 42 -31.88 16.20 -16.07
CA VAL A 42 -31.13 16.99 -15.08
C VAL A 42 -31.25 16.36 -13.70
N GLY A 43 -32.41 15.80 -13.34
CA GLY A 43 -32.58 15.00 -12.12
C GLY A 43 -31.69 13.76 -12.09
N CYS A 44 -31.62 13.03 -13.21
CA CYS A 44 -30.72 11.88 -13.36
C CYS A 44 -29.24 12.28 -13.30
N ILE A 45 -28.84 13.40 -13.92
CA ILE A 45 -27.47 13.92 -13.86
C ILE A 45 -27.13 14.37 -12.44
N ALA A 46 -28.03 15.10 -11.76
CA ALA A 46 -27.82 15.52 -10.38
C ALA A 46 -27.73 14.32 -9.43
N TYR A 47 -28.58 13.30 -9.59
CA TYR A 47 -28.48 12.04 -8.86
C TYR A 47 -27.16 11.33 -9.17
N PHE A 48 -26.78 11.19 -10.44
CA PHE A 48 -25.52 10.56 -10.82
C PHE A 48 -24.30 11.31 -10.27
N PHE A 49 -24.31 12.65 -10.28
CA PHE A 49 -23.24 13.44 -9.70
C PHE A 49 -23.23 13.41 -8.16
N THR A 50 -24.38 13.46 -7.51
CA THR A 50 -24.45 13.35 -6.04
C THR A 50 -24.11 11.94 -5.57
N GLU A 51 -24.54 10.88 -6.25
CA GLU A 51 -24.21 9.49 -5.94
C GLU A 51 -22.73 9.20 -6.24
N MET A 52 -22.19 9.67 -7.39
CA MET A 52 -20.80 9.38 -7.80
C MET A 52 -19.75 10.23 -7.07
N PHE A 53 -20.08 11.46 -6.64
CA PHE A 53 -19.16 12.28 -5.82
C PHE A 53 -19.41 12.19 -4.31
N THR A 54 -20.60 11.79 -3.87
CA THR A 54 -20.97 11.79 -2.44
C THR A 54 -21.28 10.40 -1.88
N GLY A 55 -21.32 9.35 -2.72
CA GLY A 55 -21.63 7.98 -2.31
C GLY A 55 -20.61 6.94 -2.78
N ARG A 56 -19.68 6.57 -1.89
CA ARG A 56 -18.91 5.31 -1.92
C ARG A 56 -17.81 5.17 -2.99
N THR A 57 -16.83 6.07 -3.01
CA THR A 57 -15.45 5.72 -3.41
C THR A 57 -14.38 6.51 -2.65
N LEU A 58 -14.74 7.53 -1.87
CA LEU A 58 -13.79 8.34 -1.09
C LEU A 58 -13.38 7.80 0.29
N GLN A 59 -13.74 6.55 0.63
CA GLN A 59 -13.22 5.87 1.82
C GLN A 59 -12.23 4.73 1.51
N ASN A 60 -12.10 4.27 0.27
CA ASN A 60 -11.27 3.10 -0.08
C ASN A 60 -10.22 3.32 -1.17
N ALA A 61 -9.97 4.55 -1.59
CA ALA A 61 -8.79 4.86 -2.40
C ALA A 61 -7.92 5.84 -1.62
N GLY A 62 -6.73 5.39 -1.22
CA GLY A 62 -5.70 6.15 -0.49
C GLY A 62 -5.14 7.37 -1.23
N LEU A 63 -5.95 8.06 -2.04
CA LEU A 63 -5.60 9.28 -2.75
C LEU A 63 -5.78 10.53 -1.88
N GLY A 64 -6.70 10.52 -0.90
CA GLY A 64 -6.83 11.62 0.06
C GLY A 64 -5.60 11.78 0.97
N ALA A 65 -4.99 10.65 1.36
CA ALA A 65 -3.74 10.62 2.13
C ALA A 65 -2.53 11.09 1.31
N VAL A 66 -2.58 10.96 -0.03
CA VAL A 66 -1.52 11.44 -0.93
C VAL A 66 -1.62 12.96 -1.16
N LEU A 67 -2.82 13.54 -1.10
CA LEU A 67 -3.03 14.96 -1.35
C LEU A 67 -2.87 15.85 -0.10
N ASN A 68 -3.06 15.31 1.12
CA ASN A 68 -2.74 16.05 2.35
C ASN A 68 -2.44 15.10 3.54
N PRO A 69 -1.26 14.46 3.57
CA PRO A 69 -0.86 13.60 4.68
C PRO A 69 -0.77 14.37 6.02
N THR A 70 -0.51 15.68 5.98
CA THR A 70 -0.44 16.53 7.18
C THR A 70 -1.81 16.76 7.81
N GLY A 71 -2.86 16.88 6.98
CA GLY A 71 -4.24 17.09 7.43
C GLY A 71 -4.84 15.87 8.14
N SER A 72 -4.45 14.65 7.76
CA SER A 72 -4.83 13.44 8.48
C SER A 72 -4.06 13.30 9.80
N ILE A 73 -2.77 13.63 9.84
CA ILE A 73 -1.96 13.61 11.07
C ILE A 73 -2.53 14.56 12.12
N ARG A 74 -2.88 15.80 11.76
CA ARG A 74 -3.45 16.76 12.72
C ARG A 74 -4.73 16.24 13.38
N LYS A 75 -5.60 15.59 12.61
CA LYS A 75 -6.82 14.96 13.15
C LYS A 75 -6.50 13.81 14.10
N LEU A 76 -5.48 13.00 13.79
CA LEU A 76 -5.03 11.91 14.66
C LEU A 76 -4.42 12.44 15.96
N GLU A 77 -3.65 13.54 15.90
CA GLU A 77 -3.15 14.25 17.08
C GLU A 77 -4.30 14.82 17.93
N GLU A 78 -5.30 15.45 17.32
CA GLU A 78 -6.50 15.95 18.01
C GLU A 78 -7.28 14.81 18.67
N ASN A 79 -7.49 13.70 17.97
CA ASN A 79 -8.16 12.52 18.51
C ASN A 79 -7.40 11.91 19.70
N LEU A 80 -6.06 11.84 19.62
CA LEU A 80 -5.24 11.33 20.71
C LEU A 80 -5.28 12.25 21.94
N ARG A 81 -5.29 13.58 21.73
CA ARG A 81 -5.45 14.56 22.81
C ARG A 81 -6.80 14.44 23.52
N PHE A 82 -7.85 14.13 22.77
CA PHE A 82 -9.20 13.96 23.34
C PHE A 82 -9.36 12.61 24.04
N THR A 83 -8.86 11.54 23.41
CA THR A 83 -8.93 10.19 23.96
C THR A 83 -7.60 9.47 23.78
N ASP A 84 -6.86 9.30 24.87
CA ASP A 84 -5.58 8.61 24.87
C ASP A 84 -5.77 7.08 24.96
N THR A 85 -6.06 6.46 23.81
CA THR A 85 -6.19 5.00 23.70
C THR A 85 -5.01 4.40 22.93
N PHE A 86 -4.70 3.13 23.21
CA PHE A 86 -3.71 2.38 22.43
C PHE A 86 -3.97 2.48 20.91
N HIS A 87 -5.23 2.30 20.48
CA HIS A 87 -5.59 2.40 19.07
C HIS A 87 -5.27 3.78 18.46
N ASN A 88 -5.59 4.87 19.18
CA ASN A 88 -5.30 6.23 18.72
C ASN A 88 -3.79 6.50 18.65
N ARG A 89 -3.00 5.97 19.62
CA ARG A 89 -1.54 6.08 19.60
C ARG A 89 -0.96 5.38 18.37
N ILE A 90 -1.38 4.13 18.12
CA ILE A 90 -0.86 3.35 16.98
C ILE A 90 -1.27 3.97 15.64
N ALA A 91 -2.50 4.43 15.50
CA ALA A 91 -2.95 5.09 14.28
C ALA A 91 -2.14 6.36 13.99
N LEU A 92 -1.83 7.17 15.01
CA LEU A 92 -0.98 8.34 14.86
C LEU A 92 0.48 7.95 14.54
N ALA A 93 1.01 6.90 15.17
CA ALA A 93 2.37 6.42 14.93
C ALA A 93 2.53 5.91 13.48
N ASP A 94 1.58 5.13 12.99
CA ASP A 94 1.53 4.65 11.60
C ASP A 94 1.51 5.83 10.61
N ALA A 95 0.72 6.87 10.92
CA ALA A 95 0.67 8.08 10.10
C ALA A 95 1.99 8.86 10.12
N TYR A 96 2.65 8.97 11.28
CA TYR A 96 3.99 9.57 11.37
C TYR A 96 5.02 8.79 10.56
N LEU A 97 5.02 7.46 10.65
CA LEU A 97 5.96 6.60 9.93
C LEU A 97 5.76 6.69 8.40
N ALA A 98 4.50 6.76 7.96
CA ALA A 98 4.14 6.95 6.55
C ALA A 98 4.56 8.33 6.02
N ALA A 99 4.49 9.38 6.86
CA ALA A 99 4.92 10.73 6.52
C ALA A 99 6.44 10.96 6.67
N GLY A 100 7.21 9.94 7.02
CA GLY A 100 8.66 10.04 7.22
C GLY A 100 9.07 10.73 8.53
N GLN A 101 8.13 10.99 9.44
CA GLN A 101 8.40 11.47 10.80
C GLN A 101 8.78 10.29 11.72
N THR A 102 9.83 9.55 11.32
CA THR A 102 10.19 8.24 11.91
C THR A 102 10.44 8.31 13.41
N GLY A 103 11.22 9.28 13.90
CA GLY A 103 11.48 9.43 15.33
C GLY A 103 10.22 9.64 16.19
N LYS A 104 9.22 10.40 15.68
CA LYS A 104 7.94 10.55 16.38
C LYS A 104 7.15 9.24 16.40
N ALA A 105 7.18 8.49 15.31
CA ALA A 105 6.54 7.18 15.24
C ALA A 105 7.16 6.22 16.25
N ILE A 106 8.50 6.13 16.30
CA ILE A 106 9.23 5.28 17.25
C ILE A 106 8.84 5.60 18.69
N ALA A 107 8.90 6.87 19.10
CA ALA A 107 8.55 7.27 20.46
C ALA A 107 7.12 6.86 20.84
N LEU A 108 6.18 6.96 19.91
CA LEU A 108 4.78 6.62 20.15
C LEU A 108 4.55 5.09 20.17
N TYR A 109 5.26 4.33 19.33
CA TYR A 109 5.24 2.87 19.37
C TYR A 109 5.86 2.33 20.66
N GLU A 110 7.06 2.78 21.03
CA GLU A 110 7.78 2.37 22.24
C GLU A 110 6.92 2.63 23.49
N SER A 111 6.36 3.83 23.62
CA SER A 111 5.48 4.18 24.75
C SER A 111 4.14 3.43 24.76
N SER A 112 3.76 2.79 23.65
CA SER A 112 2.54 1.99 23.55
C SER A 112 2.74 0.50 23.85
N LEU A 113 3.98 0.00 23.85
CA LEU A 113 4.32 -1.39 24.19
C LEU A 113 4.45 -1.58 25.70
N THR A 114 3.34 -1.43 26.42
CA THR A 114 3.29 -1.62 27.88
C THR A 114 2.11 -2.49 28.31
N GLY A 115 2.23 -3.16 29.45
CA GLY A 115 1.18 -4.00 30.02
C GLY A 115 0.66 -5.06 29.04
N ALA A 116 -0.65 -5.08 28.79
CA ALA A 116 -1.29 -6.04 27.90
C ALA A 116 -0.87 -5.94 26.42
N PHE A 117 -0.15 -4.89 26.03
CA PHE A 117 0.27 -4.63 24.65
C PHE A 117 1.76 -4.83 24.40
N GLU A 118 2.53 -5.31 25.37
CA GLU A 118 4.00 -5.45 25.28
C GLU A 118 4.45 -6.34 24.11
N GLU A 119 3.62 -7.30 23.70
CA GLU A 119 3.89 -8.21 22.58
C GLU A 119 2.95 -7.97 21.40
N ASN A 120 2.41 -6.76 21.24
CA ASN A 120 1.54 -6.46 20.11
C ASN A 120 2.30 -6.61 18.77
N GLU A 121 1.89 -7.60 17.99
CA GLU A 121 2.59 -8.02 16.76
C GLU A 121 2.73 -6.89 15.73
N HIS A 122 1.68 -6.10 15.53
CA HIS A 122 1.70 -4.98 14.57
C HIS A 122 2.71 -3.91 15.00
N VAL A 123 2.69 -3.53 16.27
CA VAL A 123 3.60 -2.51 16.80
C VAL A 123 5.06 -2.98 16.74
N LEU A 124 5.33 -4.23 17.12
CA LEU A 124 6.67 -4.82 17.00
C LEU A 124 7.14 -4.82 15.54
N TYR A 125 6.27 -5.19 14.59
CA TYR A 125 6.60 -5.13 13.17
C TYR A 125 6.90 -3.69 12.69
N GLN A 126 6.09 -2.70 13.08
CA GLN A 126 6.32 -1.31 12.69
C GLN A 126 7.60 -0.74 13.31
N LEU A 127 7.96 -1.14 14.53
CA LEU A 127 9.25 -0.78 15.12
C LEU A 127 10.43 -1.35 14.33
N ILE A 128 10.37 -2.60 13.86
CA ILE A 128 11.41 -3.16 12.97
C ILE A 128 11.59 -2.28 11.74
N VAL A 129 10.48 -1.87 11.11
CA VAL A 129 10.51 -0.97 9.94
C VAL A 129 11.11 0.39 10.30
N ALA A 130 10.66 0.99 11.40
CA ALA A 130 11.08 2.32 11.82
C ALA A 130 12.56 2.38 12.23
N TYR A 131 13.02 1.44 13.07
CA TYR A 131 14.43 1.36 13.45
C TYR A 131 15.34 1.10 12.26
N SER A 132 14.94 0.22 11.34
CA SER A 132 15.71 -0.04 10.12
C SER A 132 15.85 1.21 9.24
N LYS A 133 14.84 2.09 9.20
CA LYS A 133 14.92 3.37 8.47
C LYS A 133 15.89 4.36 9.11
N GLU A 134 16.05 4.32 10.44
CA GLU A 134 17.01 5.18 11.17
C GLU A 134 18.40 4.55 11.31
N GLY A 135 18.62 3.34 10.78
CA GLY A 135 19.89 2.62 10.93
C GLY A 135 20.13 2.05 12.34
N ARG A 136 19.08 2.00 13.16
CA ARG A 136 19.07 1.48 14.54
C ARG A 136 18.96 -0.05 14.55
N TYR A 137 19.95 -0.72 13.95
CA TYR A 137 19.87 -2.16 13.67
C TYR A 137 19.97 -3.05 14.91
N GLU A 138 20.64 -2.59 15.98
CA GLU A 138 20.76 -3.33 17.23
C GLU A 138 19.38 -3.53 17.90
N GLU A 139 18.51 -2.52 17.81
CA GLU A 139 17.15 -2.56 18.35
C GLU A 139 16.20 -3.46 17.55
N VAL A 140 16.49 -3.71 16.27
CA VAL A 140 15.69 -4.60 15.42
C VAL A 140 15.79 -6.05 15.91
N LEU A 141 16.98 -6.50 16.29
CA LEU A 141 17.25 -7.91 16.61
C LEU A 141 16.37 -8.49 17.73
N PRO A 142 16.26 -7.88 18.93
CA PRO A 142 15.42 -8.42 20.00
C PRO A 142 13.93 -8.42 19.63
N ILE A 143 13.47 -7.42 18.87
CA ILE A 143 12.06 -7.29 18.48
C ILE A 143 11.69 -8.32 17.42
N ALA A 144 12.52 -8.48 16.38
CA ALA A 144 12.33 -9.49 15.35
C ALA A 144 12.27 -10.90 15.96
N LYS A 145 13.10 -11.20 16.96
CA LYS A 145 13.07 -12.49 17.68
C LYS A 145 11.74 -12.78 18.37
N LYS A 146 11.06 -11.76 18.92
CA LYS A 146 9.73 -11.93 19.56
C LYS A 146 8.68 -12.40 18.55
N ILE A 147 8.71 -11.88 17.32
CA ILE A 147 7.70 -12.17 16.29
C ILE A 147 8.18 -13.15 15.22
N TYR A 148 9.40 -13.69 15.34
CA TYR A 148 10.02 -14.53 14.31
C TYR A 148 9.21 -15.79 13.98
N ARG A 149 8.61 -16.41 15.00
CA ARG A 149 7.82 -17.65 14.84
C ARG A 149 6.47 -17.43 14.15
N LEU A 150 6.06 -16.19 13.94
CA LEU A 150 4.80 -15.88 13.31
C LEU A 150 4.89 -16.10 11.79
N PRO A 151 4.01 -16.91 11.19
CA PRO A 151 4.05 -17.17 9.74
C PRO A 151 3.95 -15.89 8.90
N GLN A 152 3.20 -14.89 9.37
CA GLN A 152 3.08 -13.59 8.72
C GLN A 152 4.42 -12.83 8.70
N PHE A 153 5.25 -12.95 9.73
CA PHE A 153 6.54 -12.27 9.79
C PHE A 153 7.51 -12.82 8.75
N THR A 154 7.64 -14.15 8.68
CA THR A 154 8.56 -14.82 7.74
C THR A 154 8.29 -14.50 6.25
N ARG A 155 7.05 -14.11 5.92
CA ARG A 155 6.60 -13.72 4.58
C ARG A 155 6.54 -12.20 4.35
N SER A 156 6.94 -11.42 5.35
CA SER A 156 6.86 -9.97 5.33
C SER A 156 8.20 -9.33 4.99
N LYS A 157 8.17 -8.02 4.72
CA LYS A 157 9.38 -7.20 4.61
C LYS A 157 10.19 -7.18 5.91
N GLY A 158 9.56 -7.43 7.06
CA GLY A 158 10.23 -7.48 8.37
C GLY A 158 11.30 -8.57 8.44
N HIS A 159 11.10 -9.72 7.78
CA HIS A 159 12.10 -10.77 7.70
C HIS A 159 13.34 -10.32 6.92
N LEU A 160 13.16 -9.61 5.81
CA LEU A 160 14.28 -9.00 5.08
C LEU A 160 15.04 -7.99 5.94
N LEU A 161 14.32 -7.11 6.65
CA LEU A 161 14.93 -6.12 7.54
C LEU A 161 15.70 -6.79 8.69
N PHE A 162 15.22 -7.92 9.20
CA PHE A 162 15.93 -8.71 10.19
C PHE A 162 17.24 -9.29 9.64
N ALA A 163 17.24 -9.87 8.45
CA ALA A 163 18.46 -10.37 7.80
C ALA A 163 19.49 -9.23 7.59
N MET A 164 19.03 -8.06 7.15
CA MET A 164 19.88 -6.87 7.01
C MET A 164 20.40 -6.39 8.36
N ALA A 165 19.58 -6.37 9.41
CA ALA A 165 20.00 -5.97 10.74
C ALA A 165 21.08 -6.91 11.31
N LEU A 166 20.95 -8.22 11.10
CA LEU A 166 21.98 -9.20 11.48
C LEU A 166 23.32 -8.88 10.81
N GLU A 167 23.29 -8.60 9.50
CA GLU A 167 24.49 -8.23 8.74
C GLU A 167 25.15 -6.96 9.32
N GLN A 168 24.36 -5.90 9.53
CA GLN A 168 24.87 -4.61 10.04
C GLN A 168 25.41 -4.72 11.47
N CYS A 169 24.90 -5.67 12.27
CA CYS A 169 25.41 -5.98 13.60
C CYS A 169 26.58 -6.98 13.59
N GLY A 170 27.11 -7.34 12.41
CA GLY A 170 28.25 -8.25 12.28
C GLY A 170 27.92 -9.74 12.45
N GLN A 171 26.64 -10.11 12.59
CA GLN A 171 26.18 -11.51 12.63
C GLN A 171 26.05 -12.06 11.19
N VAL A 172 27.18 -12.10 10.48
CA VAL A 172 27.25 -12.39 9.04
C VAL A 172 26.75 -13.80 8.70
N ALA A 173 27.08 -14.80 9.52
CA ALA A 173 26.68 -16.18 9.28
C ALA A 173 25.17 -16.40 9.46
N GLU A 174 24.58 -15.75 10.46
CA GLU A 174 23.14 -15.75 10.69
C GLU A 174 22.41 -14.98 9.59
N ALA A 175 22.91 -13.80 9.20
CA ALA A 175 22.36 -13.00 8.11
C ALA A 175 22.27 -13.81 6.81
N GLU A 176 23.34 -14.54 6.47
CA GLU A 176 23.35 -15.40 5.29
C GLU A 176 22.26 -16.47 5.34
N LYS A 177 22.09 -17.14 6.47
CA LYS A 177 21.03 -18.17 6.63
C LYS A 177 19.65 -17.57 6.36
N GLU A 178 19.35 -16.40 6.94
CA GLU A 178 18.06 -15.74 6.72
C GLU A 178 17.89 -15.29 5.25
N PHE A 179 18.93 -14.74 4.62
CA PHE A 179 18.87 -14.40 3.19
C PHE A 179 18.61 -15.63 2.31
N GLN A 180 19.23 -16.77 2.60
CA GLN A 180 19.03 -18.02 1.86
C GLN A 180 17.59 -18.52 1.98
N LEU A 181 16.93 -18.38 3.15
CA LEU A 181 15.51 -18.71 3.31
C LEU A 181 14.59 -17.90 2.38
N MET A 182 15.01 -16.69 2.01
CA MET A 182 14.27 -15.82 1.08
C MET A 182 14.73 -15.95 -0.38
N ASN A 183 15.77 -16.74 -0.68
CA ASN A 183 16.29 -16.92 -2.04
C ASN A 183 15.46 -17.94 -2.84
N THR A 184 14.21 -17.60 -3.10
CA THR A 184 13.24 -18.46 -3.79
C THR A 184 13.00 -17.98 -5.22
N ARG A 185 13.07 -18.89 -6.20
CA ARG A 185 12.84 -18.57 -7.62
C ARG A 185 11.45 -17.96 -7.84
N PHE A 186 11.34 -17.08 -8.82
CA PHE A 186 10.10 -16.37 -9.21
C PHE A 186 9.44 -15.54 -8.09
N SER A 187 10.11 -15.34 -6.96
CA SER A 187 9.57 -14.64 -5.80
C SER A 187 10.66 -13.83 -5.09
N ASN A 188 10.27 -13.01 -4.10
CA ASN A 188 11.18 -12.31 -3.20
C ASN A 188 12.29 -11.49 -3.89
N PHE A 189 11.98 -10.82 -5.01
CA PHE A 189 12.98 -10.09 -5.82
C PHE A 189 13.74 -9.04 -5.01
N GLU A 190 13.09 -8.34 -4.08
CA GLU A 190 13.76 -7.40 -3.17
C GLU A 190 14.80 -8.11 -2.29
N ALA A 191 14.41 -9.21 -1.64
CA ALA A 191 15.31 -9.95 -0.74
C ALA A 191 16.46 -10.61 -1.50
N ARG A 192 16.21 -11.17 -2.69
CA ARG A 192 17.23 -11.76 -3.56
C ARG A 192 18.22 -10.72 -4.07
N TYR A 193 17.75 -9.52 -4.39
CA TYR A 193 18.63 -8.41 -4.73
C TYR A 193 19.55 -8.05 -3.53
N GLN A 194 19.00 -7.93 -2.32
CA GLN A 194 19.79 -7.67 -1.13
C GLN A 194 20.76 -8.80 -0.81
N TYR A 195 20.38 -10.06 -1.03
CA TYR A 195 21.27 -11.21 -0.87
C TYR A 195 22.46 -11.14 -1.85
N GLY A 196 22.22 -10.81 -3.12
CA GLY A 196 23.31 -10.58 -4.06
C GLY A 196 24.25 -9.45 -3.63
N LEU A 197 23.72 -8.36 -3.07
CA LEU A 197 24.55 -7.29 -2.50
C LEU A 197 25.35 -7.74 -1.27
N PHE A 198 24.75 -8.56 -0.39
CA PHE A 198 25.41 -9.17 0.75
C PHE A 198 26.60 -10.04 0.31
N LEU A 199 26.40 -10.89 -0.71
CA LEU A 199 27.46 -11.72 -1.28
C LEU A 199 28.60 -10.87 -1.84
N LYS A 200 28.28 -9.76 -2.53
CA LYS A 200 29.28 -8.80 -3.00
C LYS A 200 30.11 -8.20 -1.87
N ARG A 201 29.46 -7.74 -0.79
CA ARG A 201 30.15 -7.19 0.39
C ARG A 201 31.02 -8.24 1.09
N SER A 202 30.63 -9.50 0.99
CA SER A 202 31.38 -10.67 1.48
C SER A 202 32.46 -11.16 0.49
N ASN A 203 32.77 -10.40 -0.56
CA ASN A 203 33.74 -10.74 -1.61
C ASN A 203 33.43 -12.03 -2.41
N ARG A 204 32.18 -12.50 -2.39
CA ARG A 204 31.69 -13.69 -3.11
C ARG A 204 31.05 -13.29 -4.43
N ILE A 205 31.88 -12.72 -5.31
CA ILE A 205 31.42 -12.06 -6.55
C ILE A 205 30.78 -13.05 -7.54
N GLU A 206 31.32 -14.26 -7.66
CA GLU A 206 30.78 -15.29 -8.55
C GLU A 206 29.35 -15.69 -8.15
N GLU A 207 29.13 -15.94 -6.86
CA GLU A 207 27.81 -16.30 -6.33
C GLU A 207 26.81 -15.15 -6.47
N ALA A 208 27.23 -13.91 -6.18
CA ALA A 208 26.39 -12.74 -6.42
C ALA A 208 25.99 -12.63 -7.91
N THR A 209 26.93 -12.89 -8.82
CA THR A 209 26.69 -12.87 -10.26
C THR A 209 25.68 -13.95 -10.66
N SER A 210 25.78 -15.15 -10.09
CA SER A 210 24.83 -16.24 -10.33
C SER A 210 23.41 -15.86 -9.90
N VAL A 211 23.25 -15.33 -8.67
CA VAL A 211 21.94 -14.89 -8.15
C VAL A 211 21.31 -13.84 -9.07
N PHE A 212 22.09 -12.84 -9.48
CA PHE A 212 21.61 -11.79 -10.39
C PHE A 212 21.26 -12.32 -11.79
N ALA A 213 22.05 -13.25 -12.33
CA ALA A 213 21.77 -13.87 -13.62
C ALA A 213 20.46 -14.69 -13.58
N GLU A 214 20.23 -15.45 -12.50
CA GLU A 214 18.98 -16.18 -12.30
C GLU A 214 17.76 -15.24 -12.26
N MET A 215 17.84 -14.16 -11.49
CA MET A 215 16.75 -13.16 -11.41
C MET A 215 16.44 -12.53 -12.78
N ILE A 216 17.46 -12.28 -13.60
CA ILE A 216 17.28 -11.75 -14.96
C ILE A 216 16.70 -12.82 -15.90
N GLY A 217 17.14 -14.08 -15.79
CA GLY A 217 16.62 -15.18 -16.59
C GLY A 217 15.13 -15.46 -16.31
N GLU A 218 14.70 -15.31 -15.06
CA GLU A 218 13.29 -15.47 -14.68
C GLU A 218 12.39 -14.38 -15.27
N TRP A 219 12.91 -13.17 -15.52
CA TRP A 219 12.14 -12.02 -15.96
C TRP A 219 11.33 -12.26 -17.24
N SER A 220 11.86 -13.02 -18.21
CA SER A 220 11.15 -13.33 -19.46
C SER A 220 9.96 -14.27 -19.26
N HIS A 221 9.93 -15.00 -18.16
CA HIS A 221 8.89 -15.98 -17.84
C HIS A 221 7.82 -15.45 -16.87
N LEU A 222 7.99 -14.21 -16.37
CA LEU A 222 7.01 -13.56 -15.49
C LEU A 222 5.78 -13.06 -16.25
N SER A 223 4.62 -13.19 -15.62
CA SER A 223 3.38 -12.58 -16.09
C SER A 223 3.50 -11.05 -16.18
N PRO A 224 2.64 -10.35 -16.95
CA PRO A 224 2.67 -8.89 -17.03
C PRO A 224 2.53 -8.20 -15.66
N ILE A 225 1.75 -8.78 -14.75
CA ILE A 225 1.51 -8.25 -13.40
C ILE A 225 2.77 -8.38 -12.54
N GLU A 226 3.38 -9.57 -12.51
CA GLU A 226 4.62 -9.80 -11.77
C GLU A 226 5.77 -8.94 -12.30
N ARG A 227 5.86 -8.77 -13.64
CA ARG A 227 6.83 -7.83 -14.24
C ARG A 227 6.60 -6.42 -13.76
N LYS A 228 5.35 -5.95 -13.70
CA LYS A 228 5.03 -4.60 -13.20
C LYS A 228 5.53 -4.41 -11.76
N TYR A 229 5.27 -5.38 -10.88
CA TYR A 229 5.67 -5.32 -9.47
C TYR A 229 7.19 -5.42 -9.27
N ASN A 230 7.88 -6.24 -10.06
CA ASN A 230 9.32 -6.51 -9.88
C ASN A 230 10.25 -5.67 -10.78
N ARG A 231 9.68 -4.75 -11.58
CA ARG A 231 10.44 -3.96 -12.57
C ARG A 231 11.60 -3.18 -11.96
N SER A 232 11.37 -2.53 -10.82
CA SER A 232 12.39 -1.73 -10.12
C SER A 232 13.56 -2.61 -9.68
N TRP A 233 13.27 -3.78 -9.08
CA TRP A 233 14.28 -4.72 -8.62
C TRP A 233 15.11 -5.28 -9.77
N VAL A 234 14.48 -5.70 -10.87
CA VAL A 234 15.21 -6.20 -12.04
C VAL A 234 16.05 -5.11 -12.70
N ALA A 235 15.60 -3.85 -12.70
CA ALA A 235 16.42 -2.74 -13.16
C ALA A 235 17.69 -2.55 -12.30
N LEU A 236 17.56 -2.64 -10.97
CA LEU A 236 18.69 -2.59 -10.04
C LEU A 236 19.66 -3.77 -10.24
N VAL A 237 19.13 -4.99 -10.40
CA VAL A 237 19.94 -6.19 -10.68
C VAL A 237 20.75 -6.04 -11.96
N LYS A 238 20.14 -5.56 -13.05
CA LYS A 238 20.84 -5.29 -14.33
C LYS A 238 21.94 -4.23 -14.17
N ALA A 239 21.67 -3.19 -13.39
CA ALA A 239 22.68 -2.16 -13.10
C ALA A 239 23.87 -2.73 -12.33
N GLU A 240 23.62 -3.59 -11.33
CA GLU A 240 24.67 -4.26 -10.57
C GLU A 240 25.48 -5.25 -11.40
N GLN A 241 24.83 -6.04 -12.26
CA GLN A 241 25.52 -6.97 -13.15
C GLN A 241 26.46 -6.25 -14.13
N LYS A 242 26.04 -5.09 -14.67
CA LYS A 242 26.89 -4.27 -15.54
C LYS A 242 28.14 -3.78 -14.80
N LYS A 243 28.01 -3.38 -13.52
CA LYS A 243 29.15 -2.97 -12.70
C LYS A 243 30.13 -4.13 -12.52
N LEU A 244 29.64 -5.33 -12.23
CA LEU A 244 30.48 -6.53 -12.06
C LEU A 244 31.24 -6.90 -13.34
N ALA A 245 30.61 -6.80 -14.50
CA ALA A 245 31.27 -7.05 -15.79
C ALA A 245 32.33 -6.00 -16.18
N SER A 246 32.30 -4.82 -15.56
CA SER A 246 33.22 -3.71 -15.85
C SER A 246 34.46 -3.66 -14.93
N VAL A 247 34.54 -4.53 -13.92
CA VAL A 247 35.74 -4.63 -13.07
C VAL A 247 36.72 -5.58 -13.76
N PRO A 248 37.88 -5.11 -14.27
CA PRO A 248 38.90 -6.01 -14.78
C PRO A 248 39.44 -6.89 -13.65
N VAL A 249 39.57 -8.18 -13.93
CA VAL A 249 40.21 -9.20 -13.06
C VAL A 249 41.69 -8.88 -12.88
#